data_AF-A0A1B6E213-F1
#
_entry.id   AF-A0A1B6E213-F1
#
_cell.length_a   1.000
_cell.length_b   1.000
_cell.length_c   1.000
_cell.angle_alpha   90.00
_cell.angle_beta   90.00
_cell.angle_gamma   90.00
#
_symmetry.space_group_name_H-M   'P 1'
#
loop_
_entity.id
_entity.type
_entity.pdbx_description
1 polymer ?
#
loop_
_entity_poly.entity_id
_entity_poly.type
_entity_poly.pdbx_seq_one_letter_code
_entity_poly.pdbx_strand_id
1 'polypeptide(L)'
;PDHPSLYPPVHETVYETSARLLFMAVKWAKNLPSFASLPFRDQVILLEECWSELFLLNAVQWCLPLDSSPLFSVSEHLATIPNGKASQVAAEIRILNDTLLRFRSVGVDPAEFACMKAIVLFRAETRGLK
;
A
#
# COMPACT_ATOMS: atom_id res chain seq x y z
N PRO A 1 29.84 -22.88 20.28
CA PRO A 1 30.12 -21.42 20.22
C PRO A 1 29.40 -20.83 19.01
N ASP A 2 28.18 -20.35 19.24
CA ASP A 2 27.38 -19.67 18.22
C ASP A 2 28.03 -18.32 17.91
N HIS A 3 28.46 -18.14 16.66
CA HIS A 3 28.93 -16.85 16.18
C HIS A 3 27.73 -15.89 16.12
N PRO A 4 27.74 -14.76 16.85
CA PRO A 4 26.70 -13.75 16.66
C PRO A 4 26.82 -13.22 15.23
N SER A 5 25.70 -13.23 14.50
CA SER A 5 25.64 -12.70 13.14
C SER A 5 26.13 -11.25 13.13
N LEU A 6 27.25 -11.01 12.43
CA LEU A 6 27.93 -9.70 12.34
C LEU A 6 27.16 -8.65 11.53
N TYR A 7 25.98 -9.00 11.04
CA TYR A 7 25.10 -8.09 10.32
C TYR A 7 23.86 -7.83 11.19
N PRO A 8 23.60 -6.58 11.59
CA PRO A 8 22.29 -6.25 12.13
C PRO A 8 21.24 -6.62 11.08
N PRO A 9 20.08 -7.17 11.47
CA PRO A 9 18.99 -7.36 10.53
C PRO A 9 18.73 -6.01 9.87
N VAL A 10 18.76 -5.98 8.53
CA VAL A 10 18.43 -4.78 7.77
C VAL A 10 16.95 -4.51 8.05
N HIS A 11 16.66 -3.65 9.02
CA HIS A 11 15.31 -3.16 9.25
C HIS A 11 14.95 -2.30 8.03
N GLU A 12 14.18 -2.85 7.10
CA GLU A 12 13.58 -2.06 6.02
C GLU A 12 12.84 -0.89 6.67
N THR A 13 13.19 0.32 6.27
CA THR A 13 12.48 1.51 6.75
C THR A 13 11.05 1.48 6.21
N VAL A 14 10.15 2.23 6.86
CA VAL A 14 8.78 2.43 6.36
C VAL A 14 8.79 2.98 4.93
N TYR A 15 9.76 3.83 4.57
CA TYR A 15 9.92 4.38 3.23
C TYR A 15 10.30 3.32 2.19
N GLU A 16 11.26 2.46 2.50
CA GLU A 16 11.68 1.37 1.60
C GLU A 16 10.54 0.38 1.37
N THR A 17 9.86 -0.02 2.44
CA THR A 17 8.69 -0.91 2.37
C THR A 17 7.58 -0.27 1.53
N SER A 18 7.31 1.03 1.72
CA SER A 18 6.30 1.76 0.96
C SER A 18 6.67 1.85 -0.53
N ALA A 19 7.92 2.15 -0.86
CA ALA A 19 8.39 2.20 -2.24
C ALA A 19 8.24 0.83 -2.93
N ARG A 20 8.60 -0.26 -2.23
CA ARG A 20 8.44 -1.64 -2.73
C ARG A 20 6.96 -1.96 -2.99
N LEU A 21 6.07 -1.60 -2.07
CA LEU A 21 4.63 -1.85 -2.22
C LEU A 21 3.99 -1.03 -3.35
N LEU A 22 4.42 0.21 -3.54
CA LEU A 22 3.99 1.03 -4.68
C LEU A 22 4.42 0.40 -6.00
N PHE A 23 5.69 -0.03 -6.08
CA PHE A 23 6.18 -0.74 -7.27
C PHE A 23 5.39 -2.02 -7.55
N MET A 24 5.08 -2.81 -6.51
CA MET A 24 4.25 -4.01 -6.64
C MET A 24 2.82 -3.68 -7.14
N ALA A 25 2.21 -2.61 -6.65
CA ALA A 25 0.88 -2.17 -7.09
C ALA A 25 0.87 -1.80 -8.59
N VAL A 26 1.84 -1.01 -9.04
CA VAL A 26 1.99 -0.64 -10.46
C VAL A 26 2.29 -1.87 -11.32
N LYS A 27 3.17 -2.76 -10.85
CA LYS A 27 3.50 -4.01 -11.56
C LYS A 27 2.27 -4.90 -11.70
N TRP A 28 1.43 -5.00 -10.67
CA TRP A 28 0.17 -5.74 -10.74
C TRP A 28 -0.74 -5.18 -11.83
N ALA A 29 -0.96 -3.85 -11.87
CA ALA A 29 -1.80 -3.21 -12.88
C ALA A 29 -1.27 -3.47 -14.31
N LYS A 30 0.03 -3.28 -14.52
CA LYS A 30 0.68 -3.52 -15.82
C LYS A 30 0.63 -4.98 -16.31
N ASN A 31 0.49 -5.93 -15.39
CA ASN A 31 0.39 -7.35 -15.72
C ASN A 31 -1.04 -7.80 -16.05
N LEU A 32 -2.05 -6.95 -15.86
CA LEU A 32 -3.42 -7.26 -16.27
C LEU A 32 -3.56 -7.09 -17.80
N PRO A 33 -4.01 -8.13 -18.53
CA PRO A 33 -4.18 -8.03 -19.98
C PRO A 33 -5.09 -6.87 -20.39
N SER A 34 -6.20 -6.66 -19.68
CA SER A 34 -7.16 -5.59 -19.94
C SER A 34 -6.58 -4.18 -19.74
N PHE A 35 -5.60 -4.02 -18.85
CA PHE A 35 -4.93 -2.75 -18.64
C PHE A 35 -3.81 -2.56 -19.67
N ALA A 36 -3.02 -3.61 -19.92
CA ALA A 36 -1.92 -3.58 -20.88
C ALA A 36 -2.39 -3.32 -22.33
N SER A 37 -3.64 -3.66 -22.65
CA SER A 37 -4.25 -3.35 -23.95
C SER A 37 -4.68 -1.90 -24.13
N LEU A 38 -4.73 -1.09 -23.06
CA LEU A 38 -5.12 0.32 -23.16
C LEU A 38 -4.02 1.16 -23.84
N PRO A 39 -4.37 2.28 -24.49
CA PRO A 39 -3.38 3.25 -24.94
C PRO A 39 -2.46 3.66 -23.80
N PHE A 40 -1.14 3.79 -24.05
CA PHE A 40 -0.17 4.14 -23.01
C PHE A 40 -0.55 5.42 -22.24
N ARG A 41 -1.09 6.42 -22.95
CA ARG A 41 -1.59 7.65 -22.34
C ARG A 41 -2.68 7.38 -21.30
N ASP A 42 -3.61 6.47 -21.61
CA ASP A 42 -4.73 6.15 -20.74
C ASP A 42 -4.28 5.31 -19.55
N GLN A 43 -3.28 4.43 -19.75
CA GLN A 43 -2.61 3.73 -18.65
C GLN A 43 -1.98 4.71 -17.65
N VAL A 44 -1.30 5.75 -18.14
CA VAL A 44 -0.70 6.78 -17.28
C VAL A 44 -1.77 7.54 -16.52
N ILE A 45 -2.82 8.02 -17.20
CA ILE A 45 -3.91 8.77 -16.56
C ILE A 45 -4.59 7.94 -15.47
N LEU A 46 -4.95 6.68 -15.75
CA LEU A 46 -5.58 5.82 -14.75
C LEU A 46 -4.68 5.62 -13.52
N LEU A 47 -3.38 5.40 -13.73
CA LEU A 47 -2.43 5.25 -12.61
C LEU A 47 -2.25 6.55 -11.83
N GLU A 48 -2.14 7.71 -12.49
CA GLU A 48 -2.03 9.01 -11.83
C GLU A 48 -3.26 9.32 -10.94
N GLU A 49 -4.44 8.88 -11.36
CA GLU A 49 -5.68 9.09 -10.61
C GLU A 49 -5.88 8.09 -9.46
N CYS A 50 -5.37 6.86 -9.57
CA CYS A 50 -5.70 5.79 -8.63
C CYS A 50 -4.51 5.25 -7.80
N TRP A 51 -3.29 5.76 -8.00
CA TRP A 51 -2.08 5.14 -7.42
C TRP A 51 -2.13 5.04 -5.89
N SER A 52 -2.68 6.04 -5.21
CA SER A 52 -2.70 6.10 -3.73
C SER A 52 -3.65 5.07 -3.15
N GLU A 53 -4.85 4.95 -3.71
CA GLU A 53 -5.85 3.93 -3.35
C GLU A 53 -5.32 2.52 -3.67
N LEU A 54 -4.68 2.34 -4.83
CA LEU A 54 -4.10 1.05 -5.24
C LEU A 54 -2.92 0.65 -4.35
N PHE A 55 -2.08 1.62 -3.97
CA PHE A 55 -0.99 1.44 -3.00
C PHE A 55 -1.54 1.02 -1.63
N LEU A 56 -2.56 1.70 -1.11
CA LEU A 56 -3.15 1.39 0.18
C LEU A 56 -3.77 -0.01 0.21
N LEU A 57 -4.52 -0.41 -0.83
CA LEU A 57 -5.03 -1.78 -0.95
C LEU A 57 -3.90 -2.81 -0.95
N ASN A 58 -2.78 -2.50 -1.63
CA ASN A 58 -1.62 -3.38 -1.65
C ASN A 58 -0.91 -3.45 -0.29
N ALA A 59 -0.80 -2.34 0.43
CA ALA A 59 -0.23 -2.28 1.77
C ALA A 59 -1.08 -3.05 2.78
N VAL A 60 -2.41 -2.85 2.77
CA VAL A 60 -3.34 -3.60 3.62
C VAL A 60 -3.22 -5.10 3.34
N GLN A 61 -3.28 -5.52 2.07
CA GLN A 61 -3.16 -6.93 1.70
C GLN A 61 -1.83 -7.54 2.19
N TRP A 62 -0.72 -6.80 2.09
CA TRP A 62 0.59 -7.26 2.56
C TRP A 62 0.67 -7.34 4.10
N CYS A 63 0.00 -6.45 4.81
CA CYS A 63 0.01 -6.39 6.27
C CYS A 63 -0.97 -7.34 6.95
N LEU A 64 -2.02 -7.80 6.26
CA LEU A 64 -3.02 -8.71 6.83
C LEU A 64 -2.45 -9.94 7.56
N PRO A 65 -1.44 -10.67 7.03
CA PRO A 65 -0.87 -11.83 7.71
C PRO A 65 0.07 -11.48 8.87
N LEU A 66 0.42 -10.21 9.10
CA LEU A 66 1.38 -9.80 10.12
C LEU A 66 0.68 -9.54 11.46
N ASP A 67 1.20 -10.06 12.57
CA ASP A 67 0.65 -9.79 13.91
C ASP A 67 0.68 -8.28 14.25
N SER A 68 1.76 -7.60 13.85
CA SER A 68 1.90 -6.14 13.90
C SER A 68 2.46 -5.62 12.58
N SER A 69 1.92 -4.49 12.11
CA SER A 69 2.39 -3.85 10.88
C SER A 69 3.20 -2.59 11.20
N PRO A 70 4.48 -2.51 10.81
CA PRO A 70 5.27 -1.29 10.98
C PRO A 70 4.73 -0.13 10.13
N LEU A 71 4.08 -0.41 9.00
CA LEU A 71 3.49 0.62 8.13
C LEU A 71 2.32 1.37 8.80
N PHE A 72 1.59 0.68 9.68
CA PHE A 72 0.41 1.20 10.36
C PHE A 72 0.64 1.41 11.87
N SER A 73 1.90 1.33 12.32
CA SER A 73 2.28 1.55 13.72
C SER A 73 2.55 3.03 13.98
N VAL A 74 1.77 3.63 14.88
CA VAL A 74 1.96 5.03 15.30
C VAL A 74 3.35 5.23 15.90
N SER A 75 3.84 4.29 16.71
CA SER A 75 5.14 4.39 17.38
C SER A 75 6.31 4.44 16.39
N GLU A 76 6.22 3.68 15.30
CA GLU A 76 7.26 3.63 14.27
C GLU A 76 7.36 4.97 13.52
N HIS A 77 6.22 5.56 13.19
CA HIS A 77 6.17 6.86 12.51
C HIS A 77 6.59 8.01 13.42
N LEU A 78 6.15 8.02 14.69
CA LEU A 78 6.47 9.08 15.64
C LEU A 78 7.97 9.17 15.99
N ALA A 79 8.70 8.06 15.92
CA ALA A 79 10.16 8.04 16.12
C ALA A 79 10.92 8.86 15.05
N THR A 80 10.27 9.16 13.91
CA THR A 80 10.90 9.82 12.76
C THR A 80 10.42 11.25 12.52
N ILE A 81 9.47 11.77 13.32
CA ILE A 81 8.77 13.04 13.05
C ILE A 81 9.13 14.14 14.07
N PRO A 82 9.47 15.36 13.62
CA PRO A 82 9.67 16.51 14.52
C PRO A 82 8.37 16.91 15.24
N ASN A 83 8.49 17.32 16.51
CA ASN A 83 7.39 17.56 17.48
C ASN A 83 6.16 18.37 17.00
N GLY A 84 6.25 19.17 15.93
CA GLY A 84 5.16 20.02 15.45
C GLY A 84 4.05 19.34 14.64
N LYS A 85 4.31 18.15 14.05
CA LYS A 85 3.33 17.43 13.20
C LYS A 85 2.91 16.05 13.74
N ALA A 86 3.52 15.65 14.86
CA ALA A 86 3.33 14.33 15.45
C ALA A 86 1.86 13.97 15.71
N SER A 87 1.06 14.91 16.23
CA SER A 87 -0.35 14.66 16.56
C SER A 87 -1.21 14.35 15.33
N GLN A 88 -1.02 15.10 14.23
CA GLN A 88 -1.77 14.90 12.99
C GLN A 88 -1.39 13.56 12.35
N VAL A 89 -0.10 13.27 12.22
CA VAL A 89 0.35 12.01 11.61
C VAL A 89 -0.11 10.82 12.46
N ALA A 90 -0.06 10.92 13.79
CA ALA A 90 -0.60 9.88 14.65
C ALA A 90 -2.10 9.63 14.42
N ALA A 91 -2.89 10.67 14.11
CA ALA A 91 -4.30 10.51 13.78
C ALA A 91 -4.50 9.82 12.42
N GLU A 92 -3.74 10.20 11.40
CA GLU A 92 -3.78 9.57 10.08
C GLU A 92 -3.37 8.08 10.14
N ILE A 93 -2.30 7.77 10.88
CA ILE A 93 -1.86 6.37 11.07
C ILE A 93 -2.91 5.55 11.83
N ARG A 94 -3.61 6.14 12.82
CA ARG A 94 -4.73 5.45 13.49
C ARG A 94 -5.84 5.09 12.52
N ILE A 95 -6.22 6.00 11.62
CA ILE A 95 -7.25 5.74 10.60
C ILE A 95 -6.82 4.58 9.69
N LEU A 96 -5.55 4.55 9.29
CA LEU A 96 -5.03 3.46 8.45
C LEU A 96 -5.00 2.12 9.21
N ASN A 97 -4.61 2.13 10.48
CA ASN A 97 -4.62 0.93 11.32
C ASN A 97 -6.05 0.41 11.54
N ASP A 98 -7.02 1.29 11.81
CA ASP A 98 -8.43 0.92 11.94
C ASP A 98 -8.95 0.32 10.62
N THR A 99 -8.53 0.86 9.48
CA THR A 99 -8.85 0.31 8.17
C THR A 99 -8.29 -1.10 8.01
N LEU A 100 -7.02 -1.34 8.33
CA LEU A 100 -6.42 -2.68 8.31
C LEU A 100 -7.22 -3.67 9.18
N LEU A 101 -7.59 -3.26 10.41
CA LEU A 101 -8.35 -4.11 11.32
C LEU A 101 -9.73 -4.47 10.77
N ARG A 102 -10.38 -3.56 10.04
CA ARG A 102 -11.66 -3.85 9.35
C ARG A 102 -11.50 -4.89 8.24
N PHE A 103 -10.44 -4.80 7.43
CA PHE A 103 -10.16 -5.83 6.42
C PHE A 103 -9.89 -7.19 7.07
N ARG A 104 -9.16 -7.19 8.20
CA ARG A 104 -8.91 -8.42 8.98
C ARG A 104 -10.20 -9.00 9.55
N SER A 105 -11.09 -8.18 10.10
CA SER A 105 -12.35 -8.66 10.69
C SER A 105 -13.32 -9.22 9.66
N VAL A 106 -13.32 -8.66 8.44
CA VAL A 106 -14.13 -9.17 7.33
C VAL A 106 -13.53 -10.45 6.75
N GLY A 107 -12.22 -10.65 6.89
CA GLY A 107 -11.53 -11.83 6.36
C GLY A 107 -11.36 -11.76 4.84
N VAL A 108 -11.05 -10.56 4.32
CA VAL A 108 -10.97 -10.31 2.88
C VAL A 108 -9.93 -11.22 2.22
N ASP A 109 -10.34 -11.97 1.21
CA ASP A 109 -9.51 -12.94 0.53
C ASP A 109 -8.70 -12.34 -0.66
N PRO A 110 -7.70 -13.06 -1.21
CA PRO A 110 -6.90 -12.55 -2.32
C PRO A 110 -7.68 -12.22 -3.60
N ALA A 111 -8.78 -12.92 -3.87
CA ALA A 111 -9.63 -12.68 -5.03
C ALA A 111 -10.44 -11.39 -4.85
N GLU A 112 -11.01 -11.18 -3.66
CA GLU A 112 -11.70 -9.95 -3.30
C GLU A 112 -10.77 -8.74 -3.39
N PHE A 113 -9.53 -8.85 -2.92
CA PHE A 113 -8.52 -7.80 -3.13
C PHE A 113 -8.27 -7.52 -4.61
N ALA A 114 -8.16 -8.55 -5.45
CA ALA A 114 -7.99 -8.36 -6.88
C ALA A 114 -9.18 -7.62 -7.51
N CYS A 115 -10.40 -7.95 -7.10
CA CYS A 115 -11.61 -7.25 -7.52
C CYS A 115 -11.63 -5.78 -7.07
N MET A 116 -11.34 -5.49 -5.80
CA MET A 116 -11.27 -4.11 -5.28
C MET A 116 -10.20 -3.29 -6.00
N LYS A 117 -9.01 -3.87 -6.22
CA LYS A 117 -7.94 -3.22 -6.99
C LYS A 117 -8.36 -2.95 -8.44
N ALA A 118 -9.12 -3.86 -9.07
CA ALA A 118 -9.63 -3.65 -10.42
C ALA A 118 -10.66 -2.52 -10.47
N ILE A 119 -11.57 -2.45 -9.49
CA ILE A 119 -12.55 -1.35 -9.36
C ILE A 119 -11.84 -0.01 -9.22
N VAL A 120 -10.80 0.06 -8.38
CA VAL A 120 -9.97 1.26 -8.19
C VAL A 120 -9.20 1.62 -9.47
N LEU A 121 -8.71 0.62 -10.21
CA LEU A 121 -7.91 0.85 -11.42
C LEU A 121 -8.74 1.31 -12.62
N PHE A 122 -9.96 0.77 -12.79
CA PHE A 122 -10.81 1.03 -13.95
C PHE A 122 -11.99 1.97 -13.60
N ARG A 123 -11.70 3.15 -13.04
CA ARG A 123 -12.74 4.12 -12.68
C ARG A 123 -13.40 4.68 -13.94
N ALA A 124 -14.72 4.53 -14.04
CA ALA A 124 -15.50 5.02 -15.18
C ALA A 124 -15.53 6.56 -15.28
N GLU A 125 -15.24 7.25 -14.18
CA GLU A 125 -15.31 8.72 -14.07
C GLU A 125 -14.02 9.42 -14.48
N THR A 126 -12.95 8.67 -14.78
CA THR A 126 -11.66 9.23 -15.19
C THR A 126 -11.81 9.99 -16.51
N ARG A 127 -11.59 11.30 -16.45
CA ARG A 127 -11.75 12.20 -17.61
C ARG A 127 -10.59 12.02 -18.59
N GLY A 128 -10.90 12.13 -19.88
CA GLY A 128 -9.88 12.20 -20.93
C GLY A 128 -9.30 10.86 -21.38
N LEU A 129 -9.97 9.75 -21.04
CA LEU A 129 -9.76 8.44 -21.68
C LEU A 129 -10.33 8.44 -23.11
N LYS A 130 -9.77 7.61 -23.99
CA LYS A 130 -10.17 7.52 -25.41
C LYS A 130 -11.08 6.33 -25.70
#